data_AF-A0A922KYJ9-F1
#
_entry.id   AF-A0A922KYJ9-F1
#
_cell.length_a   1.000
_cell.length_b   1.000
_cell.length_c   1.000
_cell.angle_alpha   90.00
_cell.angle_beta   90.00
_cell.angle_gamma   90.00
#
_symmetry.space_group_name_H-M   'P 1'
#
loop_
_entity.id
_entity.type
_entity.pdbx_description
1 polymer ?
#
loop_
_entity_poly.entity_id
_entity_poly.type
_entity_poly.pdbx_seq_one_letter_code
_entity_poly.pdbx_strand_id
1 'polypeptide(L)'
;MLVEVGITNKRIIPNTESTKRRKYELLANELKSMYGSKVTTVPIVLTWDGLVTRHFRNLYNKFKITICFVLHIRMFKCHITILIHCNAIQLNDIMIHIDEWKKV
;
A
#
# COMPACT_ATOMS: atom_id res chain seq x y z
N MET A 1 16.86 -3.47 3.03
CA MET A 1 15.45 -3.76 3.38
C MET A 1 14.60 -3.29 2.21
N LEU A 2 13.63 -4.08 1.77
CA LEU A 2 12.69 -3.73 0.70
C LEU A 2 11.30 -3.55 1.30
N VAL A 3 10.69 -2.39 1.07
CA VAL A 3 9.35 -2.06 1.54
C VAL A 3 8.50 -1.73 0.33
N GLU A 4 7.40 -2.45 0.18
CA GLU A 4 6.42 -2.18 -0.87
C GLU A 4 5.12 -1.74 -0.20
N VAL A 5 4.59 -0.60 -0.62
CA VAL A 5 3.29 -0.10 -0.17
C VAL A 5 2.27 -0.34 -1.27
N GLY A 6 1.07 -0.78 -0.91
CA GLY A 6 -0.05 -0.88 -1.86
C GLY A 6 -1.39 -0.57 -1.21
N ILE A 7 -2.33 -0.08 -2.01
CA ILE A 7 -3.71 0.15 -1.61
C ILE A 7 -4.58 -0.99 -2.13
N THR A 8 -5.44 -1.57 -1.29
CA THR A 8 -6.33 -2.69 -1.67
C THR A 8 -7.69 -2.62 -0.96
N ASN A 9 -8.62 -3.49 -1.38
CA ASN A 9 -9.89 -3.67 -0.69
C ASN A 9 -9.71 -4.52 0.57
N LYS A 10 -10.42 -4.16 1.65
CA LYS A 10 -10.38 -4.84 2.96
C LYS A 10 -10.56 -6.36 2.88
N ARG A 11 -11.33 -6.86 1.90
CA ARG A 11 -11.61 -8.30 1.74
C ARG A 11 -10.41 -9.12 1.25
N ILE A 12 -9.44 -8.50 0.56
CA ILE A 12 -8.34 -9.22 -0.11
C ILE A 12 -6.95 -8.87 0.46
N ILE A 13 -6.88 -8.14 1.58
CA ILE A 13 -5.63 -7.78 2.24
C ILE A 13 -4.65 -8.96 2.39
N PRO A 14 -5.02 -10.12 2.97
CA PRO A 14 -4.04 -11.19 3.21
C PRO A 14 -3.50 -11.77 1.90
N ASN A 15 -4.33 -11.83 0.86
CA ASN A 15 -3.90 -12.28 -0.46
C ASN A 15 -2.94 -11.26 -1.09
N THR A 16 -3.27 -9.97 -1.05
CA THR A 16 -2.40 -8.91 -1.55
C THR A 16 -1.05 -8.86 -0.81
N GLU A 17 -1.05 -9.03 0.52
CA GLU A 17 0.19 -9.12 1.31
C GLU A 17 1.06 -10.30 0.87
N SER A 18 0.47 -11.48 0.71
CA SER A 18 1.18 -12.70 0.31
C SER A 18 1.77 -12.57 -1.10
N THR A 19 0.98 -12.08 -2.05
CA THR A 19 1.43 -11.89 -3.44
C THR A 19 2.59 -10.90 -3.52
N LYS A 20 2.49 -9.76 -2.82
CA LYS A 20 3.55 -8.75 -2.76
C LYS A 20 4.82 -9.32 -2.11
N ARG A 21 4.68 -10.04 -0.99
CA ARG A 21 5.82 -10.69 -0.34
C ARG A 21 6.55 -11.64 -1.28
N ARG A 22 5.82 -12.55 -1.93
CA ARG A 22 6.38 -13.57 -2.83
C ARG A 22 7.09 -12.96 -4.04
N LYS A 23 6.54 -11.89 -4.62
CA LYS A 23 7.14 -11.19 -5.77
C LYS A 23 8.56 -10.70 -5.45
N TYR A 24 8.76 -10.15 -4.26
CA TYR A 24 10.05 -9.60 -3.86
C TYR A 24 10.93 -10.58 -3.09
N GLU A 25 10.40 -11.72 -2.60
CA GLU A 25 11.19 -12.79 -1.99
C GLU A 25 12.21 -13.38 -2.99
N LEU A 26 11.80 -13.58 -4.24
CA LEU A 26 12.71 -14.06 -5.30
C LEU A 26 13.87 -13.07 -5.52
N LEU A 27 13.56 -11.79 -5.71
CA LEU A 27 14.55 -10.72 -5.85
C LEU A 27 15.45 -10.60 -4.61
N ALA A 28 14.88 -10.75 -3.42
CA ALA A 28 15.64 -10.71 -2.18
C ALA A 28 16.62 -11.89 -2.08
N ASN A 29 16.24 -13.07 -2.56
CA ASN A 29 17.10 -14.25 -2.60
C ASN A 29 18.24 -14.09 -3.61
N GLU A 30 17.97 -13.55 -4.79
CA GLU A 30 19.00 -13.24 -5.79
C GLU A 30 20.01 -12.22 -5.25
N LEU A 31 19.53 -11.10 -4.69
CA LEU A 31 20.39 -10.09 -4.07
C LEU A 31 21.21 -10.65 -2.90
N LYS A 32 20.61 -11.54 -2.10
CA LYS A 32 21.32 -12.24 -1.03
C LYS A 32 22.41 -13.14 -1.59
N SER A 33 22.15 -13.84 -2.71
CA SER A 33 23.14 -14.70 -3.36
C SER A 33 24.28 -13.91 -3.99
N MET A 34 24.00 -12.75 -4.58
CA MET A 34 25.01 -11.93 -5.25
C MET A 34 25.90 -11.15 -4.27
N TYR A 35 25.30 -10.58 -3.23
CA TYR A 35 25.98 -9.61 -2.34
C TYR A 35 26.14 -10.09 -0.90
N GLY A 36 25.75 -11.34 -0.59
CA GLY A 36 25.78 -11.90 0.77
C GLY A 36 24.87 -11.18 1.78
N SER A 37 24.05 -10.24 1.32
CA SER A 37 23.33 -9.30 2.18
C SER A 37 21.94 -9.83 2.57
N LYS A 38 21.59 -9.73 3.86
CA LYS A 38 20.27 -10.16 4.35
C LYS A 38 19.19 -9.15 3.98
N VAL A 39 18.56 -9.35 2.83
CA VAL A 39 17.42 -8.54 2.39
C VAL A 39 16.13 -9.05 3.04
N THR A 40 15.40 -8.15 3.70
CA THR A 40 14.07 -8.41 4.28
C THR A 40 13.01 -7.67 3.47
N THR A 41 11.98 -8.39 3.04
CA THR A 41 10.83 -7.86 2.30
C THR A 41 9.65 -7.64 3.24
N VAL A 42 9.15 -6.41 3.31
CA VAL A 42 8.00 -6.07 4.15
C VAL A 42 6.89 -5.48 3.27
N PRO A 43 5.80 -6.24 3.02
CA PRO A 43 4.64 -5.70 2.34
C PRO A 43 3.80 -4.88 3.32
N ILE A 44 3.52 -3.63 2.96
CA ILE A 44 2.56 -2.77 3.66
C ILE A 44 1.35 -2.65 2.76
N VAL A 45 0.21 -3.09 3.26
CA VAL A 45 -1.04 -2.97 2.52
C VAL A 45 -1.97 -2.07 3.31
N LEU A 46 -2.46 -1.04 2.63
CA LEU A 46 -3.38 -0.06 3.15
C LEU A 46 -4.73 -0.31 2.49
N THR A 47 -5.79 -0.09 3.25
CA THR A 47 -7.13 -0.04 2.67
C THR A 47 -7.55 1.40 2.49
N TRP A 48 -8.53 1.60 1.60
CA TRP A 48 -9.23 2.87 1.49
C TRP A 48 -9.80 3.33 2.84
N ASP A 49 -10.21 2.41 3.73
CA ASP A 49 -10.72 2.74 5.06
C ASP A 49 -9.62 3.19 6.05
N GLY A 50 -8.37 3.22 5.62
CA GLY A 50 -7.23 3.48 6.49
C GLY A 50 -6.92 2.32 7.44
N LEU A 51 -7.52 1.14 7.24
CA LEU A 51 -7.09 -0.08 7.91
C LEU A 51 -5.73 -0.46 7.35
N VAL A 52 -4.79 -0.70 8.26
CA VAL A 52 -3.40 -0.96 7.94
C VAL A 52 -3.00 -2.35 8.41
N THR A 53 -2.13 -3.00 7.63
CA THR A 53 -1.65 -4.35 7.95
C THR A 53 -0.88 -4.44 9.27
N ARG A 54 -0.86 -5.65 9.85
CA ARG A 54 -0.18 -5.93 11.13
C ARG A 54 1.32 -5.60 11.09
N HIS A 55 1.96 -5.77 9.95
CA HIS A 55 3.38 -5.49 9.73
C HIS A 55 3.73 -4.01 9.88
N PHE A 56 2.75 -3.12 9.70
CA PHE A 56 2.94 -1.68 9.84
C PHE A 56 3.32 -1.25 11.24
N ARG A 57 2.78 -1.89 12.29
CA ARG A 57 3.09 -1.49 13.67
C ARG A 57 4.58 -1.67 13.99
N ASN A 58 5.14 -2.80 13.54
CA ASN A 58 6.58 -3.05 13.66
C ASN A 58 7.42 -2.07 12.82
N LEU A 59 6.92 -1.69 11.64
CA LEU A 59 7.64 -0.77 10.76
C LEU A 59 7.58 0.69 11.27
N TYR A 60 6.43 1.09 11.82
CA TYR A 60 6.23 2.37 12.51
C TYR A 60 7.21 2.52 13.68
N ASN A 61 7.31 1.49 14.53
CA ASN A 61 8.24 1.51 15.66
C ASN A 61 9.70 1.60 15.22
N LYS A 62 10.05 0.99 14.07
CA LYS A 62 11.42 1.02 13.54
C LYS A 62 11.79 2.30 12.80
N PHE A 63 10.84 2.93 12.12
CA PHE A 63 11.15 4.00 11.15
C PHE A 63 10.45 5.33 11.43
N LYS A 64 9.49 5.45 12.37
CA LYS A 64 8.73 6.68 12.71
C LYS A 64 8.07 7.44 11.54
N ILE A 65 8.17 6.95 10.31
CA ILE A 65 7.85 7.70 9.07
C ILE A 65 6.36 7.64 8.70
N THR A 66 5.52 6.88 9.39
CA THR A 66 4.32 6.31 8.76
C THR A 66 2.98 7.01 9.07
N ILE A 67 2.92 7.96 10.00
CA ILE A 67 1.66 8.66 10.34
C ILE A 67 1.19 9.60 9.22
N CYS A 68 2.11 10.36 8.61
CA CYS A 68 1.74 11.31 7.56
C CYS A 68 1.16 10.61 6.32
N PHE A 69 1.68 9.42 5.98
CA PHE A 69 1.23 8.68 4.80
C PHE A 69 -0.19 8.12 4.96
N VAL A 70 -0.52 7.58 6.15
CA VAL A 70 -1.87 7.06 6.45
C VAL A 70 -2.88 8.20 6.57
N LEU A 71 -2.50 9.32 7.20
CA LEU A 71 -3.34 10.50 7.29
C LEU A 71 -3.62 11.11 5.91
N HIS A 72 -2.61 11.16 5.03
CA HIS A 72 -2.75 11.67 3.67
C HIS A 72 -3.78 10.85 2.87
N ILE A 73 -3.68 9.51 2.91
CA ILE A 73 -4.64 8.62 2.23
C ILE A 73 -6.05 8.79 2.80
N ARG A 74 -6.19 8.93 4.13
CA ARG A 74 -7.48 9.14 4.78
C ARG A 74 -8.10 10.49 4.43
N MET A 75 -7.30 11.56 4.36
CA MET A 75 -7.77 12.87 3.91
C MET A 75 -8.22 12.83 2.44
N PHE A 76 -7.45 12.17 1.58
CA PHE A 76 -7.79 12.03 0.17
C PHE A 76 -9.12 11.30 -0.01
N LYS A 77 -9.37 10.24 0.77
CA LYS A 77 -10.68 9.56 0.79
C LYS A 77 -11.81 10.49 1.25
N CYS A 78 -11.63 11.26 2.32
CA CYS A 78 -12.64 12.21 2.77
C CYS A 78 -12.96 13.23 1.67
N HIS A 79 -11.93 13.77 1.02
CA HIS A 79 -12.08 14.73 -0.07
C HIS A 79 -12.88 14.14 -1.24
N ILE A 80 -12.52 12.94 -1.71
CA ILE A 80 -13.26 12.22 -2.76
C ILE A 80 -14.71 11.93 -2.34
N THR A 81 -14.92 11.48 -1.09
CA THR A 81 -16.26 11.13 -0.60
C THR A 81 -17.17 12.37 -0.57
N ILE A 82 -16.62 13.52 -0.15
CA ILE A 82 -17.32 14.81 -0.16
C ILE A 82 -17.64 15.22 -1.60
N LEU A 83 -16.70 15.08 -2.54
CA LEU A 83 -16.92 15.43 -3.95
C LEU A 83 -18.00 14.56 -4.61
N ILE A 84 -18.04 13.26 -4.32
CA ILE A 84 -19.11 12.37 -4.78
C ILE A 84 -20.45 12.75 -4.13
N HIS A 85 -20.48 12.99 -2.82
CA HIS A 85 -21.70 13.38 -2.11
C HIS A 85 -22.27 14.72 -2.60
N CYS A 86 -21.40 15.65 -2.98
CA CYS A 86 -21.77 16.91 -3.59
C CYS A 86 -22.10 16.79 -5.09
N ASN A 87 -22.17 15.57 -5.65
CA ASN A 87 -22.36 15.29 -7.09
C ASN A 87 -21.34 15.98 -8.01
N ALA A 88 -20.19 16.40 -7.48
CA ALA A 88 -19.15 17.08 -8.25
C ALA A 88 -18.33 16.13 -9.12
N ILE A 89 -18.29 14.82 -8.80
CA ILE A 89 -17.53 13.78 -9.51
C ILE A 89 -18.29 12.45 -9.46
N GLN A 90 -18.39 11.71 -10.56
CA GLN A 90 -18.99 10.37 -10.57
C GLN A 90 -17.98 9.29 -10.13
N LEU A 91 -18.46 8.23 -9.46
CA LEU A 91 -17.64 7.10 -9.00
C LEU A 91 -16.85 6.42 -10.14
N ASN A 92 -17.39 6.41 -11.36
CA ASN A 92 -16.73 5.82 -12.52
C ASN A 92 -15.49 6.61 -12.95
N ASP A 93 -15.51 7.94 -12.82
CA ASP A 93 -14.38 8.80 -13.18
C ASP A 93 -13.18 8.58 -12.26
N ILE A 94 -13.45 8.25 -10.99
CA ILE A 94 -12.42 7.94 -9.99
C ILE A 94 -11.77 6.58 -10.29
N MET A 95 -12.54 5.58 -10.73
CA MET A 95 -11.98 4.26 -11.07
C MET A 95 -11.04 4.35 -12.28
N ILE A 96 -11.39 5.15 -13.29
CA ILE A 96 -10.55 5.39 -14.48
C ILE A 96 -9.22 6.02 -14.05
N HIS A 97 -9.27 7.03 -13.18
CA HIS A 97 -8.06 7.70 -12.71
C HIS A 97 -7.15 6.78 -11.87
N ILE A 98 -7.71 5.88 -11.07
CA ILE A 98 -6.95 4.88 -10.30
C ILE A 98 -6.27 3.84 -11.21
N ASP A 99 -6.91 3.43 -12.31
CA ASP A 99 -6.33 2.48 -13.25
C ASP A 99 -5.24 3.10 -14.13
N GLU A 100 -5.28 4.41 -14.39
CA GLU A 100 -4.17 5.16 -14.99
C GLU A 100 -2.94 5.20 -14.07
N TRP A 101 -3.14 5.38 -12.75
CA TRP A 101 -2.07 5.34 -11.74
C TRP A 101 -1.43 3.95 -11.56
N LYS A 102 -2.08 2.86 -12.00
CA LYS A 102 -1.48 1.51 -12.00
C LYS A 102 -0.55 1.26 -13.19
N LYS A 103 -0.56 2.12 -14.22
CA LYS A 103 0.22 1.95 -15.45
C LYS A 103 1.59 2.65 -15.43
N VAL A 104 1.91 3.37 -14.35
CA VAL A 104 3.21 4.01 -14.08
C VAL A 104 3.98 3.18 -13.07
#